data_AF-A0A6L8ETK7-F1
#
_entry.id   AF-A0A6L8ETK7-F1
#
_cell.length_a   1.000
_cell.length_b   1.000
_cell.length_c   1.000
_cell.angle_alpha   90.00
_cell.angle_beta   90.00
_cell.angle_gamma   90.00
#
_symmetry.space_group_name_H-M   'P 1'
#
loop_
_entity.id
_entity.type
_entity.pdbx_description
1 polymer ?
#
loop_
_entity_poly.entity_id
_entity_poly.type
_entity_poly.pdbx_seq_one_letter_code
_entity_poly.pdbx_strand_id
1 'polypeptide(L)'
;MPINVNKQIEEAMKRGEFANLPGKGKPLKLDTNPFLTPQARMANRLLKENGFAPRWVELEKEIKEEKAQLERILINLKARRERLAAIIQQYPHRHAAVSRSFEHERARSIERYSEKLKNLNRKIQRVNLLMPTRNRQHTLINRTESINRFKKACPSL
;
A
#
# COMPACT_ATOMS: atom_id res chain seq x y z
N MET A 1 24.52 41.11 -5.01
CA MET A 1 24.24 40.40 -6.27
C MET A 1 23.82 38.97 -5.94
N PRO A 2 22.77 38.42 -6.56
CA PRO A 2 22.41 37.01 -6.36
C PRO A 2 23.47 36.11 -7.00
N ILE A 3 23.93 35.11 -6.25
CA ILE A 3 24.85 34.10 -6.75
C ILE A 3 24.10 33.27 -7.81
N ASN A 4 24.58 33.33 -9.06
CA ASN A 4 24.04 32.48 -10.14
C ASN A 4 24.79 31.15 -10.14
N VAL A 5 24.24 30.17 -9.41
CA VAL A 5 24.82 28.83 -9.24
C VAL A 5 25.01 28.12 -10.59
N ASN A 6 24.10 28.29 -11.55
CA ASN A 6 24.22 27.67 -12.86
C ASN A 6 25.46 28.17 -13.62
N LYS A 7 25.71 29.48 -13.58
CA LYS A 7 26.89 30.09 -14.23
C LYS A 7 28.20 29.57 -13.61
N GLN A 8 28.23 29.37 -12.29
CA GLN A 8 29.39 28.80 -11.60
C GLN A 8 29.63 27.34 -11.98
N ILE A 9 28.57 26.53 -12.09
CA ILE A 9 28.66 25.13 -12.53
C ILE A 9 29.21 25.06 -13.96
N GLU A 10 28.70 25.87 -14.89
CA GLU A 10 29.18 25.90 -16.27
C GLU A 10 30.66 26.29 -16.39
N GLU A 11 31.10 27.30 -15.65
CA GLU A 11 32.50 27.71 -15.61
C GLU A 11 33.40 26.60 -15.03
N ALA A 12 32.95 25.90 -13.98
CA ALA A 12 33.67 24.75 -13.42
C ALA A 12 33.74 23.56 -14.40
N MET A 13 32.69 23.32 -15.19
CA MET A 13 32.73 22.34 -16.28
C MET A 13 33.75 22.74 -17.35
N LYS A 14 33.79 24.01 -17.77
CA LYS A 14 34.76 24.52 -18.75
C LYS A 14 36.20 24.42 -18.26
N ARG A 15 36.44 24.62 -16.95
CA ARG A 15 37.74 24.44 -16.32
C ARG A 15 38.13 22.96 -16.12
N GLY A 16 37.26 22.02 -16.49
CA GLY A 16 37.54 20.60 -16.38
C GLY A 16 37.51 20.07 -14.94
N GLU A 17 36.94 20.81 -13.98
CA GLU A 17 36.92 20.42 -12.57
C GLU A 17 36.16 19.10 -12.33
N PHE A 18 35.25 18.71 -13.24
CA PHE A 18 34.54 17.44 -13.21
C PHE A 18 35.18 16.34 -14.08
N ALA A 19 36.32 16.60 -14.70
CA ALA A 19 36.96 15.66 -15.64
C ALA A 19 37.47 14.40 -14.93
N ASN A 20 37.96 14.52 -13.70
CA ASN A 20 38.57 13.45 -12.90
C ASN A 20 37.83 13.20 -11.56
N LEU A 21 36.50 13.23 -11.58
CA LEU A 21 35.73 12.90 -10.37
C LEU A 21 36.00 11.46 -9.90
N PRO A 22 36.12 11.24 -8.58
CA PRO A 22 36.16 9.90 -8.02
C PRO A 22 34.94 9.10 -8.44
N GLY A 23 35.17 7.94 -9.05
CA GLY A 23 34.08 7.06 -9.51
C GLY A 23 33.48 7.40 -10.87
N LYS A 24 34.02 8.38 -11.62
CA LYS A 24 33.60 8.66 -13.00
C LYS A 24 33.69 7.39 -13.87
N GLY A 25 32.62 7.09 -14.60
CA GLY A 25 32.51 5.90 -15.46
C GLY A 25 32.30 4.57 -14.72
N LYS A 26 32.28 4.56 -13.37
CA LYS A 26 31.99 3.35 -12.58
C LYS A 26 30.51 3.31 -12.20
N PRO A 27 29.91 2.11 -12.08
CA PRO A 27 28.56 1.98 -11.55
C PRO A 27 28.42 2.63 -10.17
N LEU A 28 27.30 3.34 -9.97
CA LEU A 28 26.95 3.91 -8.67
C LEU A 28 26.74 2.77 -7.65
N LYS A 29 27.39 2.89 -6.48
CA LYS A 29 27.14 2.00 -5.33
C LYS A 29 25.86 2.45 -4.61
N LEU A 30 24.72 1.93 -5.06
CA LEU A 30 23.40 2.26 -4.49
C LEU A 30 23.02 1.41 -3.27
N ASP A 31 23.87 0.45 -2.91
CA ASP A 31 23.61 -0.57 -1.90
C ASP A 31 23.51 0.01 -0.48
N THR A 32 23.98 1.23 -0.30
CA THR A 32 24.15 1.86 1.00
C THR A 32 23.16 3.01 1.14
N ASN A 33 22.11 2.81 1.94
CA ASN A 33 21.22 3.91 2.33
C ASN A 33 21.95 4.78 3.37
N PRO A 34 22.31 6.05 3.06
CA PRO A 34 23.05 6.91 3.97
C PRO A 34 22.25 7.29 5.22
N PHE A 35 20.92 7.16 5.18
CA PHE A 35 20.02 7.47 6.29
C PHE A 35 19.89 6.32 7.30
N LEU A 36 20.49 5.15 7.05
CA LEU A 36 20.51 4.03 8.00
C LEU A 36 21.72 4.11 8.91
N THR A 37 21.57 3.72 10.17
CA THR A 37 22.71 3.52 11.09
C THR A 37 23.62 2.40 10.58
N PRO A 38 24.93 2.38 10.94
CA PRO A 38 25.83 1.29 10.56
C PRO A 38 25.29 -0.10 10.89
N GLN A 39 24.65 -0.25 12.05
CA GLN A 39 24.05 -1.49 12.52
C GLN A 39 22.87 -1.91 11.64
N ALA A 40 21.97 -0.97 11.31
CA ALA A 40 20.83 -1.24 10.43
C ALA A 40 21.28 -1.61 9.01
N ARG A 41 22.36 -0.99 8.50
CA ARG A 41 22.96 -1.36 7.21
C ARG A 41 23.52 -2.78 7.24
N MET A 42 24.24 -3.14 8.30
CA MET A 42 24.78 -4.48 8.48
C MET A 42 23.68 -5.54 8.54
N ALA A 43 22.63 -5.29 9.35
CA ALA A 43 21.49 -6.18 9.46
C ALA A 43 20.79 -6.41 8.10
N ASN A 44 20.51 -5.33 7.35
CA ASN A 44 19.90 -5.46 6.03
C ASN A 44 20.80 -6.20 5.03
N ARG A 45 22.12 -6.00 5.10
CA ARG A 45 23.08 -6.71 4.25
C ARG A 45 23.09 -8.21 4.57
N LEU A 46 23.19 -8.58 5.85
CA LEU A 46 23.16 -9.98 6.29
C LEU A 46 21.88 -10.69 5.85
N LEU A 47 20.72 -10.06 5.99
CA LEU A 47 19.46 -10.61 5.50
C LEU A 47 19.53 -10.86 3.99
N LYS A 48 19.95 -9.87 3.21
CA LYS A 48 20.06 -9.96 1.75
C LYS A 48 21.02 -11.06 1.31
N GLU A 49 22.18 -11.17 1.94
CA GLU A 49 23.19 -12.20 1.65
C GLU A 49 22.67 -13.63 1.91
N ASN A 50 21.75 -13.78 2.86
CA ASN A 50 21.10 -15.05 3.17
C ASN A 50 19.77 -15.27 2.42
N GLY A 51 19.45 -14.42 1.42
CA GLY A 51 18.23 -14.54 0.62
C GLY A 51 16.94 -14.07 1.32
N PHE A 52 17.06 -13.38 2.47
CA PHE A 52 15.93 -12.82 3.20
C PHE A 52 15.70 -11.34 2.87
N ALA A 53 14.44 -10.93 2.90
CA ALA A 53 14.07 -9.55 2.70
C ALA A 53 14.09 -8.78 4.04
N PRO A 54 14.48 -7.49 4.05
CA PRO A 54 14.29 -6.64 5.21
C PRO A 54 12.82 -6.55 5.61
N ARG A 55 12.55 -6.36 6.90
CA ARG A 55 11.18 -6.34 7.46
C ARG A 55 10.22 -5.38 6.76
N TRP A 56 10.69 -4.21 6.31
CA TRP A 56 9.85 -3.25 5.61
C TRP A 56 9.37 -3.77 4.25
N VAL A 57 10.19 -4.54 3.53
CA VAL A 57 9.81 -5.19 2.26
C VAL A 57 8.72 -6.23 2.49
N GLU A 58 8.86 -7.04 3.55
CA GLU A 58 7.86 -8.03 3.92
C GLU A 58 6.51 -7.37 4.26
N LEU A 59 6.55 -6.30 5.06
CA LEU A 59 5.35 -5.53 5.39
C LEU A 59 4.68 -4.92 4.16
N GLU A 60 5.45 -4.41 3.19
CA GLU A 60 4.89 -3.92 1.93
C GLU A 60 4.16 -5.02 1.15
N LYS A 61 4.72 -6.24 1.12
CA LYS A 61 4.07 -7.41 0.51
C LYS A 61 2.77 -7.76 1.24
N GLU A 62 2.81 -7.85 2.58
CA GLU A 62 1.61 -8.09 3.39
C GLU A 62 0.52 -7.04 3.15
N ILE A 63 0.88 -5.76 3.05
CA ILE A 63 -0.06 -4.65 2.76
C ILE A 63 -0.73 -4.86 1.39
N LYS A 64 0.03 -5.26 0.37
CA LYS A 64 -0.52 -5.55 -0.97
C LYS A 64 -1.50 -6.73 -0.93
N GLU A 65 -1.14 -7.80 -0.23
CA GLU A 65 -1.99 -8.99 -0.08
C GLU A 65 -3.29 -8.67 0.68
N GLU A 66 -3.21 -7.89 1.76
CA GLU A 66 -4.40 -7.49 2.53
C GLU A 66 -5.34 -6.58 1.73
N LYS A 67 -4.80 -5.70 0.87
CA LYS A 67 -5.62 -4.91 -0.06
C LYS A 67 -6.37 -5.83 -1.03
N ALA A 68 -5.70 -6.81 -1.62
CA ALA A 68 -6.35 -7.79 -2.48
C ALA A 68 -7.43 -8.61 -1.74
N GLN A 69 -7.21 -8.94 -0.46
CA GLN A 69 -8.24 -9.61 0.35
C GLN A 69 -9.46 -8.73 0.61
N LEU A 70 -9.27 -7.43 0.86
CA LEU A 70 -10.37 -6.47 1.01
C LEU A 70 -11.21 -6.38 -0.28
N GLU A 71 -10.56 -6.33 -1.44
CA GLU A 71 -11.23 -6.34 -2.75
C GLU A 71 -12.04 -7.62 -2.95
N ARG A 72 -11.47 -8.79 -2.63
CA ARG A 72 -12.16 -10.09 -2.72
C ARG A 72 -13.43 -10.15 -1.86
N ILE A 73 -13.44 -9.54 -0.67
CA ILE A 73 -14.65 -9.49 0.17
C ILE A 73 -15.78 -8.79 -0.58
N LEU A 74 -15.50 -7.64 -1.21
CA LEU A 74 -16.52 -6.88 -1.92
C LEU A 74 -16.98 -7.60 -3.20
N ILE A 75 -16.05 -8.17 -3.97
CA ILE A 75 -16.36 -8.93 -5.19
C ILE A 75 -17.28 -10.12 -4.87
N ASN A 76 -16.93 -10.90 -3.85
CA ASN A 76 -17.71 -12.08 -3.48
C ASN A 76 -19.12 -11.72 -3.00
N LEU A 77 -19.25 -10.65 -2.20
CA LEU A 77 -20.55 -10.20 -1.71
C LEU A 77 -21.43 -9.63 -2.84
N LYS A 78 -20.84 -8.90 -3.79
CA LYS A 78 -21.55 -8.41 -4.99
C LYS A 78 -22.08 -9.56 -5.84
N ALA A 79 -21.23 -10.53 -6.17
CA ALA A 79 -21.64 -11.71 -6.93
C ALA A 79 -22.71 -12.51 -6.19
N ARG A 80 -22.64 -12.57 -4.85
CA ARG A 80 -23.68 -13.18 -4.03
C ARG A 80 -25.01 -12.41 -4.12
N ARG A 81 -24.96 -11.08 -4.03
CA ARG A 81 -26.14 -10.21 -4.19
C ARG A 81 -26.82 -10.45 -5.53
N GLU A 82 -26.06 -10.44 -6.62
CA GLU A 82 -26.60 -10.63 -7.98
C GLU A 82 -27.31 -11.98 -8.14
N ARG A 83 -26.72 -13.06 -7.62
CA ARG A 83 -27.36 -14.38 -7.60
C ARG A 83 -28.68 -14.37 -6.82
N LEU A 84 -28.72 -13.70 -5.67
CA LEU A 84 -29.94 -13.62 -4.86
C LEU A 84 -31.01 -12.74 -5.51
N ALA A 85 -30.63 -11.67 -6.22
CA ALA A 85 -31.55 -10.85 -6.97
C ALA A 85 -32.25 -11.65 -8.09
N ALA A 86 -31.50 -12.50 -8.82
CA ALA A 86 -32.07 -13.41 -9.81
C ALA A 86 -33.07 -14.42 -9.20
N ILE A 87 -32.75 -14.97 -8.02
CA ILE A 87 -33.66 -15.88 -7.29
C ILE A 87 -34.96 -15.17 -6.88
N ILE A 88 -34.85 -13.92 -6.42
CA ILE A 88 -36.01 -13.10 -6.05
C ILE A 88 -36.88 -12.80 -7.27
N GLN A 89 -36.27 -12.49 -8.41
CA GLN A 89 -36.99 -12.25 -9.67
C GLN A 89 -37.77 -13.50 -10.11
N GLN A 90 -37.17 -14.69 -9.96
CA GLN A 90 -37.82 -15.96 -10.28
C GLN A 90 -38.89 -16.36 -9.25
N TYR A 91 -38.68 -16.06 -7.97
CA TYR A 91 -39.55 -16.45 -6.86
C TYR A 91 -39.85 -15.28 -5.90
N PRO A 92 -40.76 -14.35 -6.27
CA PRO A 92 -41.00 -13.12 -5.50
C PRO A 92 -41.42 -13.35 -4.04
N HIS A 93 -42.17 -14.42 -3.76
CA HIS A 93 -42.59 -14.79 -2.41
C HIS A 93 -41.42 -15.07 -1.44
N ARG A 94 -40.21 -15.36 -1.96
CA ARG A 94 -39.02 -15.59 -1.14
C ARG A 94 -38.31 -14.30 -0.70
N HIS A 95 -38.71 -13.14 -1.23
CA HIS A 95 -38.04 -11.86 -1.02
C HIS A 95 -37.73 -11.59 0.46
N ALA A 96 -38.74 -11.68 1.34
CA ALA A 96 -38.56 -11.36 2.76
C ALA A 96 -37.55 -12.27 3.47
N ALA A 97 -37.47 -13.55 3.12
CA ALA A 97 -36.51 -14.48 3.73
C ALA A 97 -35.09 -14.26 3.17
N VAL A 98 -34.98 -14.09 1.85
CA VAL A 98 -33.70 -13.88 1.17
C VAL A 98 -33.06 -12.55 1.56
N SER A 99 -33.83 -11.46 1.57
CA SER A 99 -33.34 -10.13 1.96
C SER A 99 -32.88 -10.09 3.42
N ARG A 100 -33.62 -10.73 4.34
CA ARG A 100 -33.18 -10.86 5.75
C ARG A 100 -31.86 -11.60 5.88
N SER A 101 -31.71 -12.74 5.21
CA SER A 101 -30.48 -13.53 5.24
C SER A 101 -29.29 -12.74 4.67
N PHE A 102 -29.50 -12.06 3.55
CA PHE A 102 -28.47 -11.26 2.90
C PHE A 102 -28.04 -10.06 3.76
N GLU A 103 -28.96 -9.36 4.43
CA GLU A 103 -28.58 -8.25 5.31
C GLU A 103 -27.69 -8.71 6.46
N HIS A 104 -27.91 -9.90 7.02
CA HIS A 104 -27.01 -10.47 8.04
C HIS A 104 -25.63 -10.82 7.45
N GLU A 105 -25.58 -11.37 6.24
CA GLU A 105 -24.32 -11.66 5.54
C GLU A 105 -23.54 -10.37 5.22
N ARG A 106 -24.26 -9.34 4.76
CA ARG A 106 -23.75 -8.01 4.43
C ARG A 106 -23.22 -7.30 5.67
N ALA A 107 -23.96 -7.31 6.78
CA ALA A 107 -23.52 -6.73 8.05
C ALA A 107 -22.20 -7.35 8.54
N ARG A 108 -22.12 -8.68 8.58
CA ARG A 108 -20.88 -9.41 8.94
C ARG A 108 -19.72 -9.11 7.98
N SER A 109 -20.00 -8.96 6.70
CA SER A 109 -18.98 -8.62 5.70
C SER A 109 -18.45 -7.20 5.89
N ILE A 110 -19.30 -6.23 6.22
CA ILE A 110 -18.90 -4.85 6.54
C ILE A 110 -18.04 -4.83 7.80
N GLU A 111 -18.43 -5.57 8.84
CA GLU A 111 -17.64 -5.67 10.07
C GLU A 111 -16.25 -6.24 9.82
N ARG A 112 -16.18 -7.39 9.12
CA ARG A 112 -14.90 -8.01 8.73
C ARG A 112 -14.04 -7.08 7.88
N TYR A 113 -14.65 -6.36 6.94
CA TYR A 113 -13.97 -5.37 6.10
C TYR A 113 -13.41 -4.20 6.93
N SER A 114 -14.21 -3.69 7.88
CA SER A 114 -13.85 -2.60 8.78
C SER A 114 -12.67 -2.95 9.70
N GLU A 115 -12.64 -4.18 10.23
CA GLU A 115 -11.53 -4.65 11.08
C GLU A 115 -10.26 -4.90 10.26
N LYS A 116 -10.38 -5.48 9.06
CA LYS A 116 -9.23 -5.61 8.15
C LYS A 116 -8.64 -4.26 7.77
N LEU A 117 -9.46 -3.24 7.48
CA LEU A 117 -8.99 -1.88 7.22
C LEU A 117 -8.21 -1.28 8.40
N LYS A 118 -8.69 -1.53 9.64
CA LYS A 118 -8.01 -1.07 10.86
C LYS A 118 -6.62 -1.72 10.98
N ASN A 119 -6.53 -3.02 10.71
CA ASN A 119 -5.25 -3.75 10.75
C ASN A 119 -4.30 -3.31 9.63
N LEU A 120 -4.83 -3.09 8.42
CA LEU A 120 -4.07 -2.57 7.29
C LEU A 120 -3.48 -1.19 7.59
N ASN A 121 -4.25 -0.28 8.20
CA ASN A 121 -3.73 1.02 8.62
C ASN A 121 -2.60 0.91 9.65
N ARG A 122 -2.69 -0.01 10.61
CA ARG A 122 -1.59 -0.25 11.57
C ARG A 122 -0.32 -0.71 10.85
N LYS A 123 -0.43 -1.58 9.84
CA LYS A 123 0.72 -2.03 9.04
C LYS A 123 1.31 -0.89 8.21
N ILE A 124 0.46 -0.07 7.57
CA ILE A 124 0.90 1.12 6.85
C ILE A 124 1.66 2.08 7.77
N GLN A 125 1.14 2.35 8.98
CA GLN A 125 1.85 3.17 9.96
C GLN A 125 3.21 2.59 10.32
N ARG A 126 3.32 1.28 10.56
CA ARG A 126 4.60 0.62 10.85
C ARG A 126 5.62 0.81 9.73
N VAL A 127 5.23 0.61 8.47
CA VAL A 127 6.12 0.85 7.32
C VAL A 127 6.54 2.32 7.25
N ASN A 128 5.61 3.26 7.43
CA ASN A 128 5.91 4.69 7.40
C ASN A 128 6.88 5.12 8.51
N LEU A 129 6.80 4.50 9.69
CA LEU A 129 7.72 4.74 10.80
C LEU A 129 9.11 4.16 10.52
N LEU A 130 9.20 3.00 9.87
CA LEU A 130 10.46 2.42 9.42
C LEU A 130 11.10 3.23 8.28
N MET A 131 10.28 3.97 7.52
CA MET A 131 10.68 4.74 6.34
C MET A 131 10.34 6.23 6.52
N PRO A 132 11.13 6.99 7.28
CA PRO A 132 10.82 8.40 7.60
C PRO A 132 10.96 9.35 6.40
N THR A 133 11.53 8.89 5.27
CA THR A 133 11.60 9.68 4.04
C THR A 133 10.23 9.80 3.40
N ARG A 134 9.71 11.03 3.29
CA ARG A 134 8.35 11.34 2.82
C ARG A 134 7.96 10.68 1.49
N ASN A 135 8.88 10.55 0.55
CA ASN A 135 8.64 9.91 -0.75
C ASN A 135 8.46 8.38 -0.70
N ARG A 136 8.69 7.74 0.46
CA ARG A 136 8.51 6.30 0.68
C ARG A 136 7.38 5.98 1.68
N GLN A 137 6.61 6.98 2.09
CA GLN A 137 5.46 6.77 2.98
C GLN A 137 4.18 6.50 2.18
N HIS A 138 3.35 5.61 2.70
CA HIS A 138 2.03 5.32 2.15
C HIS A 138 0.94 6.11 2.90
N THR A 139 -0.10 6.53 2.17
CA THR A 139 -1.25 7.19 2.78
C THR A 139 -2.06 6.21 3.63
N LEU A 140 -2.53 6.69 4.79
CA LEU A 140 -3.47 5.94 5.60
C LEU A 140 -4.83 5.91 4.93
N ILE A 141 -5.53 4.79 5.07
CA ILE A 141 -6.82 4.58 4.46
C ILE A 141 -7.90 5.23 5.33
N ASN A 142 -8.72 6.10 4.74
CA ASN A 142 -9.90 6.64 5.41
C ASN A 142 -10.95 5.53 5.56
N ARG A 143 -11.13 5.05 6.79
CA ARG A 143 -12.03 3.92 7.11
C ARG A 143 -13.49 4.27 6.87
N THR A 144 -13.92 5.46 7.30
CA THR A 144 -15.31 5.93 7.16
C THR A 144 -15.68 6.01 5.69
N GLU A 145 -14.83 6.65 4.89
CA GLU A 145 -15.04 6.77 3.46
C GLU A 145 -15.05 5.39 2.77
N SER A 146 -14.12 4.50 3.15
CA SER A 146 -14.04 3.15 2.59
C SER A 146 -15.28 2.31 2.90
N ILE A 147 -15.84 2.42 4.11
CA ILE A 147 -17.09 1.76 4.50
C ILE A 147 -18.27 2.34 3.72
N ASN A 148 -18.32 3.67 3.52
CA ASN A 148 -19.37 4.30 2.73
C ASN A 148 -19.31 3.85 1.26
N ARG A 149 -18.11 3.78 0.67
CA ARG A 149 -17.90 3.22 -0.68
C ARG A 149 -18.33 1.76 -0.74
N PHE A 150 -18.01 0.95 0.27
CA PHE A 150 -18.45 -0.45 0.36
C PHE A 150 -19.98 -0.56 0.36
N LYS A 151 -20.66 0.21 1.22
CA LYS A 151 -22.12 0.21 1.34
C LYS A 151 -22.80 0.66 0.04
N LYS A 152 -22.24 1.64 -0.66
CA LYS A 152 -22.73 2.11 -1.97
C LYS A 152 -22.50 1.07 -3.07
N ALA A 153 -21.35 0.41 -3.04
CA ALA A 153 -20.97 -0.60 -4.04
C ALA A 153 -21.76 -1.90 -3.89
N CYS A 154 -22.18 -2.27 -2.67
CA CYS A 154 -23.04 -3.41 -2.41
C CYS A 154 -24.23 -2.95 -1.54
N PRO A 155 -25.31 -2.42 -2.17
CA PRO A 155 -26.51 -2.01 -1.46
C PRO A 155 -27.27 -3.23 -0.90
N SER A 156 -28.33 -2.96 -0.14
CA SER A 156 -29.30 -3.98 0.26
C SER A 156 -29.94 -4.65 -0.96
N LEU A 157 -30.54 -5.83 -0.74
CA LEU A 157 -31.20 -6.58 -1.81
C LEU A 157 -32.34 -5.81 -2.45
#